data_AF-A0A1H2ZA17-F1
#
_entry.id   AF-A0A1H2ZA17-F1
#
_cell.length_a   1.000
_cell.length_b   1.000
_cell.length_c   1.000
_cell.angle_alpha   90.00
_cell.angle_beta   90.00
_cell.angle_gamma   90.00
#
_symmetry.space_group_name_H-M   'P 1'
#
loop_
_entity.id
_entity.type
_entity.pdbx_description
1 polymer ?
#
loop_
_entity_poly.entity_id
_entity_poly.type
_entity_poly.pdbx_seq_one_letter_code
_entity_poly.pdbx_strand_id
1 'polypeptide(L)'
;MQLKNFPIATQGTYCINKTPLTFLSLTISKEHKMSLFKNIFSKEKKETLDKGLEKSKSSFFGKLGKAVAGKSKVDDEVLDNLEEVLVTSDVGVNTTLKIIERIEERVSRDKYMGTDELNGILREEIAGLLSETNSGDASEITVPTDKKPYVIMVVGVNGVGKTTTIGKLAHQFKNKGFKVVLGAADTFRAAAIDQLEVWAKRVDVPIVKQKMGSDPASVAFDTLNSAVAENADVVLVDTAGRLHNKVNLMNELSKVKRVMQKVVPDAPHEVLLVLDGSTGQNAFEQAKQFTKATEVTSLAVTKLDGTAKGGVVIGISDQFQIPVKYIGVGEGIEDLQVFNKFEFVDSFFKL
;
A
#
# COMPACT_ATOMS: atom_id res chain seq x y z
N MET A 1 47.20 70.19 2.30
CA MET A 1 47.92 70.41 3.56
C MET A 1 48.14 69.04 4.21
N GLN A 2 49.40 68.60 4.23
CA GLN A 2 50.03 67.51 4.99
C GLN A 2 49.41 66.09 5.06
N LEU A 3 50.12 65.18 4.40
CA LEU A 3 50.33 63.76 4.70
C LEU A 3 51.02 63.54 6.07
N LYS A 4 50.74 62.40 6.72
CA LYS A 4 51.54 61.62 7.72
C LYS A 4 50.73 60.34 8.01
N ASN A 5 51.19 59.09 8.15
CA ASN A 5 52.49 58.39 8.09
C ASN A 5 52.18 56.87 7.89
N PHE A 6 53.07 56.15 7.20
CA PHE A 6 53.14 54.66 7.13
C PHE A 6 53.80 54.05 8.41
N PRO A 7 53.71 52.72 8.65
CA PRO A 7 54.71 51.81 8.09
C PRO A 7 54.14 50.55 7.42
N ILE A 8 54.95 50.05 6.49
CA ILE A 8 54.83 48.85 5.65
C ILE A 8 55.39 47.65 6.42
N ALA A 9 54.74 46.48 6.32
CA ALA A 9 55.43 45.17 6.36
C ALA A 9 54.60 44.05 5.70
N THR A 10 55.03 43.70 4.48
CA THR A 10 55.19 42.35 3.92
C THR A 10 54.00 41.37 3.77
N GLN A 11 53.59 41.22 2.50
CA GLN A 11 53.48 39.97 1.70
C GLN A 11 52.73 38.75 2.31
N GLY A 12 51.73 38.14 1.66
CA GLY A 12 51.28 38.34 0.30
C GLY A 12 50.10 37.44 -0.11
N THR A 13 49.53 37.84 -1.25
CA THR A 13 48.82 37.04 -2.26
C THR A 13 47.53 36.31 -1.87
N TYR A 14 46.39 36.92 -2.20
CA TYR A 14 45.29 36.21 -2.86
C TYR A 14 44.79 37.01 -4.06
N CYS A 15 44.92 36.38 -5.23
CA CYS A 15 44.47 36.86 -6.53
C CYS A 15 42.95 36.75 -6.69
N ILE A 16 42.44 37.64 -7.53
CA ILE A 16 41.06 37.79 -7.98
C ILE A 16 40.81 36.80 -9.14
N ASN A 17 39.69 36.06 -9.14
CA ASN A 17 38.70 35.96 -10.24
C ASN A 17 37.85 34.66 -10.25
N LYS A 18 36.53 34.86 -10.18
CA LYS A 18 35.43 34.31 -11.02
C LYS A 18 35.37 32.80 -11.40
N THR A 19 34.40 32.10 -10.76
CA THR A 19 33.43 31.05 -11.25
C THR A 19 33.93 29.77 -11.97
N PRO A 20 33.17 28.64 -12.02
CA PRO A 20 31.77 28.40 -11.62
C PRO A 20 31.50 27.16 -10.72
N LEU A 21 30.29 27.10 -10.15
CA LEU A 21 29.69 25.89 -9.57
C LEU A 21 29.59 24.79 -10.64
N THR A 22 30.36 23.72 -10.48
CA THR A 22 30.13 22.46 -11.18
C THR A 22 28.98 21.70 -10.53
N PHE A 23 27.90 21.57 -11.30
CA PHE A 23 26.89 20.53 -11.19
C PHE A 23 27.54 19.16 -10.97
N LEU A 24 27.38 18.56 -9.79
CA LEU A 24 27.57 17.13 -9.61
C LEU A 24 26.19 16.47 -9.71
N SER A 25 25.78 16.17 -10.94
CA SER A 25 24.66 15.27 -11.21
C SER A 25 25.09 13.86 -10.76
N LEU A 26 24.62 13.43 -9.58
CA LEU A 26 24.68 12.03 -9.19
C LEU A 26 23.67 11.26 -10.05
N THR A 27 24.13 10.79 -11.20
CA THR A 27 23.43 9.76 -11.96
C THR A 27 23.71 8.43 -11.25
N ILE A 28 22.93 8.13 -10.20
CA ILE A 28 22.91 6.79 -9.61
C ILE A 28 22.14 5.90 -10.58
N SER A 29 22.78 4.84 -11.09
CA SER A 29 22.12 3.88 -11.99
C SER A 29 20.94 3.20 -11.27
N LYS A 30 19.87 2.88 -12.02
CA LYS A 30 18.66 2.21 -11.49
C LYS A 30 18.99 0.90 -10.76
N GLU A 31 19.98 0.15 -11.24
CA GLU A 31 20.48 -1.08 -10.61
C GLU A 31 21.09 -0.83 -9.22
N HIS A 32 21.82 0.27 -9.04
CA HIS A 32 22.42 0.61 -7.75
C HIS A 32 21.36 1.02 -6.72
N LYS A 33 20.28 1.72 -7.14
CA LYS A 33 19.11 1.96 -6.29
C LYS A 33 18.49 0.64 -5.85
N MET A 34 18.21 -0.28 -6.77
CA MET A 34 17.62 -1.59 -6.44
C MET A 34 18.48 -2.41 -5.46
N SER A 35 19.81 -2.36 -5.58
CA SER A 35 20.72 -3.08 -4.67
C SER A 35 20.75 -2.49 -3.25
N LEU A 36 20.50 -1.19 -3.08
CA LEU A 36 20.43 -0.53 -1.77
C LEU A 36 19.08 -0.77 -1.07
N PHE A 37 17.97 -0.91 -1.82
CA PHE A 37 16.64 -1.17 -1.26
C PHE A 37 16.45 -2.61 -0.77
N LYS A 38 17.18 -3.57 -1.34
CA LYS A 38 17.16 -4.98 -0.93
C LYS A 38 17.56 -5.20 0.55
N ASN A 39 18.26 -4.23 1.16
CA ASN A 39 18.83 -4.35 2.50
C ASN A 39 17.88 -4.07 3.67
N ILE A 40 16.62 -3.67 3.42
CA ILE A 40 15.64 -3.34 4.49
C ILE A 40 14.50 -4.37 4.55
N PHE A 41 14.31 -5.19 3.53
CA PHE A 41 13.30 -6.24 3.52
C PHE A 41 13.92 -7.55 4.02
N SER A 42 13.51 -8.00 5.20
CA SER A 42 14.04 -9.25 5.78
C SER A 42 13.76 -10.43 4.85
N LYS A 43 14.73 -11.36 4.74
CA LYS A 43 14.61 -12.58 3.92
C LYS A 43 13.29 -13.34 4.15
N GLU A 44 12.86 -13.45 5.40
CA GLU A 44 11.61 -14.13 5.77
C GLU A 44 10.36 -13.44 5.19
N LYS A 45 10.25 -12.11 5.30
CA LYS A 45 9.15 -11.34 4.67
C LYS A 45 9.10 -11.56 3.16
N LYS A 46 10.27 -11.64 2.49
CA LYS A 46 10.35 -11.96 1.05
C LYS A 46 9.86 -13.36 0.75
N GLU A 47 10.29 -14.35 1.50
CA GLU A 47 9.82 -15.73 1.32
C GLU A 47 8.30 -15.84 1.53
N THR A 48 7.73 -15.13 2.50
CA THR A 48 6.28 -15.11 2.73
C THR A 48 5.53 -14.39 1.60
N LEU A 49 6.08 -13.30 1.06
CA LEU A 49 5.52 -12.59 -0.09
C LEU A 49 5.55 -13.47 -1.36
N ASP A 50 6.70 -14.09 -1.64
CA ASP A 50 6.87 -15.00 -2.77
C ASP A 50 5.86 -16.16 -2.68
N LYS A 51 5.72 -16.80 -1.51
CA LYS A 51 4.71 -17.85 -1.27
C LYS A 51 3.28 -17.34 -1.46
N GLY A 52 2.98 -16.13 -0.97
CA GLY A 52 1.66 -15.52 -1.11
C GLY A 52 1.28 -15.21 -2.55
N LEU A 53 2.26 -14.97 -3.43
CA LEU A 53 2.02 -14.64 -4.84
C LEU A 53 2.20 -15.83 -5.79
N GLU A 54 2.69 -16.97 -5.30
CA GLU A 54 3.09 -18.13 -6.11
C GLU A 54 2.00 -18.62 -7.07
N LYS A 55 0.73 -18.64 -6.63
CA LYS A 55 -0.41 -19.04 -7.49
C LYS A 55 -0.66 -18.04 -8.62
N SER A 56 -0.59 -16.75 -8.32
CA SER A 56 -0.76 -15.68 -9.32
C SER A 56 0.40 -15.67 -10.30
N LYS A 57 1.63 -15.77 -9.79
CA LYS A 57 2.87 -15.92 -10.57
C LYS A 57 2.76 -17.12 -11.52
N SER A 58 2.50 -18.31 -11.00
CA SER A 58 2.41 -19.55 -11.79
C SER A 58 1.33 -19.48 -12.87
N SER A 59 0.16 -18.91 -12.54
CA SER A 59 -0.92 -18.71 -13.50
C SER A 59 -0.53 -17.74 -14.61
N PHE A 60 0.10 -16.62 -14.24
CA PHE A 60 0.55 -15.60 -15.19
C PHE A 60 1.61 -16.17 -16.15
N PHE A 61 2.69 -16.76 -15.64
CA PHE A 61 3.74 -17.34 -16.46
C PHE A 61 3.26 -18.51 -17.32
N GLY A 62 2.32 -19.32 -16.81
CA GLY A 62 1.71 -20.40 -17.60
C GLY A 62 0.90 -19.89 -18.80
N LYS A 63 0.26 -18.72 -18.68
CA LYS A 63 -0.45 -18.06 -19.79
C LYS A 63 0.53 -17.37 -20.73
N LEU A 64 1.50 -16.63 -20.19
CA LEU A 64 2.50 -15.91 -20.97
C LEU A 64 3.36 -16.86 -21.82
N GLY A 65 3.82 -17.97 -21.24
CA GLY A 65 4.59 -18.97 -21.97
C GLY A 65 3.85 -19.57 -23.16
N LYS A 66 2.51 -19.69 -23.08
CA LYS A 66 1.67 -20.11 -24.21
C LYS A 66 1.52 -19.03 -25.26
N ALA A 67 1.33 -17.78 -24.82
CA ALA A 67 1.20 -16.61 -25.69
C ALA A 67 2.44 -16.36 -26.57
N VAL A 68 3.64 -16.68 -26.07
CA VAL A 68 4.90 -16.47 -26.80
C VAL A 68 5.48 -17.74 -27.42
N ALA A 69 4.79 -18.88 -27.31
CA ALA A 69 5.30 -20.16 -27.79
C ALA A 69 5.54 -20.16 -29.30
N GLY A 70 6.77 -20.48 -29.72
CA GLY A 70 7.16 -20.50 -31.13
C GLY A 70 7.45 -19.12 -31.73
N LYS A 71 7.39 -18.04 -30.94
CA LYS A 71 7.75 -16.68 -31.34
C LYS A 71 9.17 -16.35 -30.90
N SER A 72 9.94 -15.72 -31.78
CA SER A 72 11.34 -15.33 -31.54
C SER A 72 11.53 -13.82 -31.33
N LYS A 73 10.51 -13.02 -31.65
CA LYS A 73 10.52 -11.57 -31.55
C LYS A 73 9.23 -11.08 -30.90
N VAL A 74 9.31 -9.93 -30.23
CA VAL A 74 8.13 -9.19 -29.76
C VAL A 74 7.58 -8.40 -30.94
N ASP A 75 6.50 -8.89 -31.55
CA ASP A 75 5.71 -8.24 -32.60
C ASP A 75 4.30 -7.91 -32.11
N ASP A 76 3.49 -7.27 -32.96
CA ASP A 76 2.13 -6.85 -32.63
C ASP A 76 1.26 -8.03 -32.12
N GLU A 77 1.43 -9.22 -32.71
CA GLU A 77 0.69 -10.43 -32.29
C GLU A 77 1.11 -10.88 -30.87
N VAL A 78 2.40 -10.79 -30.52
CA VAL A 78 2.87 -11.07 -29.16
C VAL A 78 2.31 -10.07 -28.16
N LEU A 79 2.20 -8.78 -28.55
CA LEU A 79 1.67 -7.73 -27.69
C LEU A 79 0.17 -7.87 -27.47
N ASP A 80 -0.60 -8.20 -28.50
CA ASP A 80 -2.03 -8.53 -28.40
C ASP A 80 -2.26 -9.70 -27.43
N ASN A 81 -1.46 -10.77 -27.58
CA ASN A 81 -1.56 -11.92 -26.67
C ASN A 81 -1.16 -11.53 -25.23
N LEU A 82 -0.14 -10.68 -25.05
CA LEU A 82 0.26 -10.16 -23.74
C LEU A 82 -0.87 -9.34 -23.11
N GLU A 83 -1.59 -8.53 -23.89
CA GLU A 83 -2.76 -7.78 -23.44
C GLU A 83 -3.81 -8.73 -22.84
N GLU A 84 -4.16 -9.80 -23.57
CA GLU A 84 -5.11 -10.81 -23.09
C GLU A 84 -4.62 -11.47 -21.79
N VAL A 85 -3.33 -11.80 -21.70
CA VAL A 85 -2.75 -12.40 -20.49
C VAL A 85 -2.87 -11.45 -19.29
N LEU A 86 -2.59 -10.16 -19.45
CA LEU A 86 -2.69 -9.17 -18.38
C LEU A 86 -4.16 -8.95 -17.95
N VAL A 87 -5.08 -8.80 -18.90
CA VAL A 87 -6.52 -8.64 -18.61
C VAL A 87 -7.07 -9.85 -17.87
N THR A 88 -6.80 -11.06 -18.37
CA THR A 88 -7.30 -12.30 -17.74
C THR A 88 -6.61 -12.63 -16.41
N SER A 89 -5.55 -11.89 -16.05
CA SER A 89 -4.86 -11.98 -14.76
C SER A 89 -5.32 -10.88 -13.78
N ASP A 90 -6.47 -10.28 -14.05
CA ASP A 90 -7.13 -9.26 -13.23
C ASP A 90 -6.34 -7.94 -13.08
N VAL A 91 -5.41 -7.61 -13.99
CA VAL A 91 -4.72 -6.30 -14.00
C VAL A 91 -5.69 -5.16 -14.32
N GLY A 92 -6.67 -5.41 -15.18
CA GLY A 92 -7.69 -4.44 -15.57
C GLY A 92 -7.33 -3.70 -16.86
N VAL A 93 -8.35 -3.41 -17.68
CA VAL A 93 -8.18 -2.96 -19.07
C VAL A 93 -7.33 -1.69 -19.17
N ASN A 94 -7.67 -0.63 -18.43
CA ASN A 94 -6.94 0.64 -18.53
C ASN A 94 -5.46 0.52 -18.14
N THR A 95 -5.16 -0.24 -17.08
CA THR A 95 -3.78 -0.46 -16.62
C THR A 95 -3.03 -1.33 -17.62
N THR A 96 -3.67 -2.36 -18.17
CA THR A 96 -3.09 -3.17 -19.23
C THR A 96 -2.72 -2.33 -20.46
N LEU A 97 -3.63 -1.49 -20.96
CA LEU A 97 -3.37 -0.66 -22.13
C LEU A 97 -2.14 0.25 -21.91
N LYS A 98 -2.04 0.90 -20.74
CA LYS A 98 -0.85 1.68 -20.39
C LYS A 98 0.43 0.85 -20.38
N ILE A 99 0.37 -0.40 -19.90
CA ILE A 99 1.54 -1.30 -19.89
C ILE A 99 1.94 -1.64 -21.33
N ILE A 100 0.98 -2.00 -22.19
CA ILE A 100 1.22 -2.36 -23.59
C ILE A 100 1.81 -1.16 -24.36
N GLU A 101 1.23 0.03 -24.24
CA GLU A 101 1.72 1.26 -24.87
C GLU A 101 3.20 1.54 -24.51
N ARG A 102 3.58 1.37 -23.23
CA ARG A 102 4.97 1.56 -22.78
C ARG A 102 5.92 0.52 -23.36
N ILE A 103 5.46 -0.72 -23.50
CA ILE A 103 6.25 -1.80 -24.10
C ILE A 103 6.42 -1.55 -25.60
N GLU A 104 5.35 -1.16 -26.32
CA GLU A 104 5.39 -0.79 -27.73
C GLU A 104 6.39 0.34 -28.00
N GLU A 105 6.31 1.42 -27.22
CA GLU A 105 7.26 2.53 -27.30
C GLU A 105 8.69 2.05 -27.10
N ARG A 106 8.94 1.13 -26.16
CA ARG A 106 10.27 0.58 -25.91
C ARG A 106 10.76 -0.32 -27.04
N VAL A 107 9.93 -1.24 -27.54
CA VAL A 107 10.25 -2.12 -28.67
C VAL A 107 10.58 -1.30 -29.92
N SER A 108 9.84 -0.22 -30.19
CA SER A 108 10.09 0.66 -31.34
C SER A 108 11.46 1.37 -31.27
N ARG A 109 11.94 1.69 -30.06
CA ARG A 109 13.25 2.32 -29.83
C ARG A 109 14.40 1.32 -29.96
N ASP A 110 14.24 0.13 -29.39
CA ASP A 110 15.33 -0.84 -29.24
C ASP A 110 15.51 -1.74 -30.48
N LYS A 111 14.60 -1.66 -31.46
CA LYS A 111 14.62 -2.26 -32.83
C LYS A 111 14.70 -3.79 -32.92
N TYR A 112 15.21 -4.48 -31.91
CA TYR A 112 15.25 -5.94 -31.80
C TYR A 112 15.08 -6.34 -30.33
N MET A 113 13.97 -6.99 -30.01
CA MET A 113 13.72 -7.54 -28.68
C MET A 113 13.30 -9.01 -28.80
N GLY A 114 14.01 -9.86 -28.08
CA GLY A 114 13.69 -11.29 -28.00
C GLY A 114 12.52 -11.52 -27.04
N THR A 115 11.74 -12.58 -27.28
CA THR A 115 10.65 -12.98 -26.35
C THR A 115 11.18 -13.37 -24.97
N ASP A 116 12.44 -13.82 -24.87
CA ASP A 116 13.13 -14.10 -23.61
C ASP A 116 13.33 -12.84 -22.73
N GLU A 117 13.40 -11.66 -23.34
CA GLU A 117 13.57 -10.38 -22.65
C GLU A 117 12.24 -9.78 -22.16
N LEU A 118 11.10 -10.28 -22.68
CA LEU A 118 9.77 -9.74 -22.42
C LEU A 118 9.43 -9.70 -20.93
N ASN A 119 9.83 -10.72 -20.17
CA ASN A 119 9.62 -10.77 -18.72
C ASN A 119 10.35 -9.64 -17.98
N GLY A 120 11.60 -9.37 -18.38
CA GLY A 120 12.41 -8.30 -17.80
C GLY A 120 11.80 -6.94 -18.08
N ILE A 121 11.39 -6.71 -19.32
CA ILE A 121 10.73 -5.48 -19.77
C ILE A 121 9.42 -5.28 -19.01
N LEU A 122 8.56 -6.30 -18.97
CA LEU A 122 7.27 -6.23 -18.28
C LEU A 122 7.44 -5.85 -16.81
N ARG A 123 8.40 -6.49 -16.13
CA ARG A 123 8.74 -6.18 -14.73
C ARG A 123 9.17 -4.72 -14.58
N GLU A 124 10.02 -4.23 -15.46
CA GLU A 124 10.52 -2.84 -15.41
C GLU A 124 9.43 -1.82 -15.71
N GLU A 125 8.59 -2.04 -16.71
CA GLU A 125 7.53 -1.11 -17.09
C GLU A 125 6.42 -1.08 -16.03
N ILE A 126 6.05 -2.23 -15.46
CA ILE A 126 5.09 -2.28 -14.35
C ILE A 126 5.66 -1.60 -13.10
N ALA A 127 6.91 -1.87 -12.73
CA ALA A 127 7.56 -1.18 -11.61
C ALA A 127 7.64 0.34 -11.85
N GLY A 128 7.92 0.75 -13.08
CA GLY A 128 7.91 2.15 -13.51
C GLY A 128 6.54 2.79 -13.34
N LEU A 129 5.49 2.14 -13.84
CA LEU A 129 4.10 2.58 -13.72
C LEU A 129 3.69 2.74 -12.25
N LEU A 130 3.97 1.75 -11.40
CA LEU A 130 3.67 1.83 -9.96
C LEU A 130 4.50 2.88 -9.24
N SER A 131 5.65 3.28 -9.79
CA SER A 131 6.49 4.34 -9.21
C SER A 131 5.96 5.74 -9.47
N GLU A 132 5.04 5.91 -10.43
CA GLU A 132 4.39 7.19 -10.72
C GLU A 132 3.31 7.55 -9.69
N THR A 133 2.78 6.57 -8.95
CA THR A 133 1.85 6.85 -7.86
C THR A 133 2.63 7.14 -6.57
N ASN A 134 2.13 8.11 -5.78
CA ASN A 134 2.68 8.55 -4.49
C ASN A 134 2.52 7.49 -3.37
N SER A 135 2.57 6.22 -3.73
CA SER A 135 2.67 5.07 -2.83
C SER A 135 4.11 5.02 -2.32
N GLY A 136 4.32 5.46 -1.08
CA GLY A 136 5.66 5.54 -0.48
C GLY A 136 6.40 4.20 -0.48
N ASP A 137 7.73 4.25 -0.47
CA ASP A 137 8.60 3.08 -0.49
C ASP A 137 8.81 2.46 0.91
N ALA A 138 7.81 2.61 1.79
CA ALA A 138 7.92 2.20 3.18
C ALA A 138 7.99 0.67 3.29
N SER A 139 9.01 0.17 3.98
CA SER A 139 9.19 -1.25 4.30
C SER A 139 8.69 -1.62 5.70
N GLU A 140 8.29 -0.61 6.49
CA GLU A 140 7.95 -0.76 7.88
C GLU A 140 6.75 0.09 8.29
N ILE A 141 6.02 -0.40 9.30
CA ILE A 141 4.91 0.33 9.89
C ILE A 141 5.46 1.51 10.71
N THR A 142 4.87 2.70 10.50
CA THR A 142 5.25 3.94 11.18
C THR A 142 4.01 4.65 11.69
N VAL A 143 4.13 5.28 12.85
CA VAL A 143 3.12 6.17 13.43
C VAL A 143 3.67 7.60 13.36
N PRO A 144 2.92 8.58 12.82
CA PRO A 144 3.33 9.98 12.83
C PRO A 144 3.58 10.47 14.27
N THR A 145 4.70 11.14 14.52
CA THR A 145 5.11 11.57 15.86
C THR A 145 4.29 12.73 16.41
N ASP A 146 3.63 13.49 15.55
CA ASP A 146 2.77 14.62 15.88
C ASP A 146 1.32 14.21 16.17
N LYS A 147 0.97 12.92 16.02
CA LYS A 147 -0.39 12.40 16.20
C LYS A 147 -0.43 11.39 17.35
N LYS A 148 -1.15 11.72 18.43
CA LYS A 148 -1.36 10.81 19.56
C LYS A 148 -2.72 11.03 20.23
N PRO A 149 -3.62 10.02 20.25
CA PRO A 149 -3.48 8.73 19.57
C PRO A 149 -3.57 8.86 18.05
N TYR A 150 -2.81 8.05 17.31
CA TYR A 150 -3.00 7.87 15.87
C TYR A 150 -4.21 6.96 15.61
N VAL A 151 -5.27 7.56 15.09
CA VAL A 151 -6.58 6.92 14.89
C VAL A 151 -6.72 6.38 13.46
N ILE A 152 -6.86 5.05 13.33
CA ILE A 152 -7.11 4.34 12.08
C ILE A 152 -8.55 3.81 12.10
N MET A 153 -9.37 4.26 11.16
CA MET A 153 -10.72 3.74 10.93
C MET A 153 -10.67 2.73 9.78
N VAL A 154 -11.00 1.47 10.07
CA VAL A 154 -10.90 0.37 9.09
C VAL A 154 -12.27 0.11 8.47
N VAL A 155 -12.36 0.28 7.15
CA VAL A 155 -13.60 0.20 6.38
C VAL A 155 -13.50 -0.83 5.25
N GLY A 156 -14.62 -1.20 4.63
CA GLY A 156 -14.69 -2.20 3.56
C GLY A 156 -15.87 -3.15 3.70
N VAL A 157 -16.14 -3.97 2.69
CA VAL A 157 -17.32 -4.85 2.71
C VAL A 157 -17.18 -6.02 3.70
N ASN A 158 -18.27 -6.73 3.97
CA ASN A 158 -18.21 -7.92 4.81
C ASN A 158 -17.38 -9.02 4.15
N GLY A 159 -16.60 -9.75 4.94
CA GLY A 159 -15.82 -10.91 4.47
C GLY A 159 -14.46 -10.58 3.85
N VAL A 160 -14.12 -9.31 3.62
CA VAL A 160 -12.81 -8.89 3.06
C VAL A 160 -11.66 -8.95 4.07
N GLY A 161 -11.90 -9.35 5.31
CA GLY A 161 -10.84 -9.48 6.33
C GLY A 161 -10.55 -8.22 7.15
N LYS A 162 -11.50 -7.29 7.34
CA LYS A 162 -11.34 -6.09 8.20
C LYS A 162 -10.86 -6.42 9.62
N THR A 163 -11.65 -7.19 10.37
CA THR A 163 -11.36 -7.58 11.75
C THR A 163 -10.04 -8.35 11.87
N THR A 164 -9.76 -9.24 10.91
CA THR A 164 -8.46 -9.94 10.83
C THR A 164 -7.31 -8.94 10.60
N THR A 165 -7.46 -7.99 9.69
CA THR A 165 -6.45 -6.96 9.42
C THR A 165 -6.20 -6.09 10.66
N ILE A 166 -7.25 -5.71 11.40
CA ILE A 166 -7.13 -4.98 12.67
C ILE A 166 -6.31 -5.78 13.68
N GLY A 167 -6.60 -7.07 13.85
CA GLY A 167 -5.83 -7.93 14.75
C GLY A 167 -4.35 -8.02 14.39
N LYS A 168 -4.04 -8.16 13.10
CA LYS A 168 -2.65 -8.18 12.60
C LYS A 168 -1.95 -6.83 12.77
N LEU A 169 -2.63 -5.71 12.50
CA LEU A 169 -2.10 -4.37 12.75
C LEU A 169 -1.83 -4.12 14.23
N ALA A 170 -2.77 -4.51 15.11
CA ALA A 170 -2.61 -4.39 16.55
C ALA A 170 -1.37 -5.12 17.03
N HIS A 171 -1.14 -6.34 16.51
CA HIS A 171 0.05 -7.13 16.78
C HIS A 171 1.34 -6.44 16.33
N GLN A 172 1.36 -5.90 15.10
CA GLN A 172 2.54 -5.19 14.58
C GLN A 172 2.86 -3.92 15.36
N PHE A 173 1.84 -3.10 15.68
CA PHE A 173 2.04 -1.90 16.48
C PHE A 173 2.52 -2.26 17.90
N LYS A 174 1.91 -3.25 18.54
CA LYS A 174 2.33 -3.72 19.88
C LYS A 174 3.77 -4.24 19.88
N ASN A 175 4.16 -5.05 18.89
CA ASN A 175 5.53 -5.56 18.78
C ASN A 175 6.57 -4.45 18.54
N LYS A 176 6.14 -3.30 18.01
CA LYS A 176 6.96 -2.09 17.92
C LYS A 176 6.95 -1.23 19.20
N GLY A 177 6.30 -1.69 20.26
CA GLY A 177 6.24 -1.02 21.56
C GLY A 177 5.15 0.03 21.69
N PHE A 178 4.25 0.17 20.71
CA PHE A 178 3.15 1.12 20.79
C PHE A 178 2.02 0.58 21.69
N LYS A 179 1.41 1.47 22.49
CA LYS A 179 0.19 1.19 23.24
C LYS A 179 -1.02 1.29 22.31
N VAL A 180 -1.68 0.16 22.05
CA VAL A 180 -2.80 0.05 21.11
C VAL A 180 -4.13 -0.10 21.85
N VAL A 181 -5.19 0.55 21.36
CA VAL A 181 -6.58 0.35 21.81
C VAL A 181 -7.47 -0.01 20.62
N LEU A 182 -8.35 -0.99 20.77
CA LEU A 182 -9.30 -1.41 19.74
C LEU A 182 -10.71 -0.88 20.04
N GLY A 183 -11.45 -0.47 19.00
CA GLY A 183 -12.86 -0.07 19.08
C GLY A 183 -13.76 -0.98 18.25
N ALA A 184 -14.71 -1.66 18.90
CA ALA A 184 -15.63 -2.62 18.26
C ALA A 184 -16.90 -1.93 17.69
N ALA A 185 -16.73 -1.08 16.67
CA ALA A 185 -17.84 -0.32 16.10
C ALA A 185 -18.62 -1.05 14.96
N ASP A 186 -18.26 -2.29 14.58
CA ASP A 186 -19.19 -3.20 13.86
C ASP A 186 -20.23 -3.78 14.85
N THR A 187 -21.13 -2.92 15.32
CA THR A 187 -22.12 -3.27 16.35
C THR A 187 -23.32 -4.03 15.79
N PHE A 188 -23.45 -4.11 14.46
CA PHE A 188 -24.58 -4.78 13.81
C PHE A 188 -24.48 -6.30 13.97
N ARG A 189 -23.28 -6.86 14.09
CA ARG A 189 -23.04 -8.30 14.15
C ARG A 189 -22.43 -8.65 15.50
N ALA A 190 -23.16 -9.37 16.36
CA ALA A 190 -22.60 -9.89 17.62
C ALA A 190 -21.28 -10.65 17.39
N ALA A 191 -21.25 -11.52 16.38
CA ALA A 191 -20.05 -12.27 16.01
C ALA A 191 -18.86 -11.39 15.59
N ALA A 192 -19.07 -10.16 15.10
CA ALA A 192 -17.97 -9.25 14.78
C ALA A 192 -17.33 -8.67 16.06
N ILE A 193 -18.15 -8.31 17.05
CA ILE A 193 -17.68 -7.89 18.37
C ILE A 193 -16.88 -9.02 19.03
N ASP A 194 -17.44 -10.24 19.05
CA ASP A 194 -16.79 -11.40 19.66
C ASP A 194 -15.48 -11.75 18.92
N GLN A 195 -15.47 -11.67 17.59
CA GLN A 195 -14.27 -11.90 16.78
C GLN A 195 -13.16 -10.89 17.09
N LEU A 196 -13.50 -9.60 17.24
CA LEU A 196 -12.52 -8.57 17.59
C LEU A 196 -12.01 -8.76 19.03
N GLU A 197 -12.86 -9.19 19.96
CA GLU A 197 -12.45 -9.51 21.33
C GLU A 197 -11.46 -10.68 21.40
N VAL A 198 -11.68 -11.73 20.59
CA VAL A 198 -10.71 -12.83 20.46
C VAL A 198 -9.35 -12.31 19.97
N TRP A 199 -9.35 -11.40 18.98
CA TRP A 199 -8.11 -10.75 18.53
C TRP A 199 -7.47 -9.89 19.62
N ALA A 200 -8.26 -9.08 20.32
CA ALA A 200 -7.79 -8.24 21.42
C ALA A 200 -7.09 -9.09 22.50
N LYS A 201 -7.70 -10.21 22.88
CA LYS A 201 -7.13 -11.16 23.85
C LYS A 201 -5.89 -11.87 23.31
N ARG A 202 -5.89 -12.26 22.03
CA ARG A 202 -4.73 -12.93 21.39
C ARG A 202 -3.51 -12.02 21.32
N VAL A 203 -3.71 -10.74 21.02
CA VAL A 203 -2.64 -9.72 20.95
C VAL A 203 -2.35 -9.12 22.33
N ASP A 204 -3.24 -9.29 23.30
CA ASP A 204 -3.18 -8.69 24.62
C ASP A 204 -3.18 -7.15 24.56
N VAL A 205 -4.25 -6.59 23.98
CA VAL A 205 -4.53 -5.15 23.89
C VAL A 205 -5.94 -4.84 24.38
N PRO A 206 -6.17 -3.67 24.99
CA PRO A 206 -7.50 -3.25 25.42
C PRO A 206 -8.47 -3.09 24.24
N ILE A 207 -9.75 -3.40 24.50
CA ILE A 207 -10.86 -3.25 23.55
C ILE A 207 -12.02 -2.52 24.21
N VAL A 208 -12.57 -1.54 23.52
CA VAL A 208 -13.82 -0.86 23.88
C VAL A 208 -14.95 -1.40 23.01
N LYS A 209 -16.01 -1.87 23.68
CA LYS A 209 -17.19 -2.45 23.04
C LYS A 209 -18.46 -2.10 23.81
N GLN A 210 -19.58 -2.10 23.10
CA GLN A 210 -20.92 -2.03 23.69
C GLN A 210 -21.74 -3.25 23.27
N LYS A 211 -23.04 -3.28 23.57
CA LYS A 211 -23.93 -4.38 23.19
C LYS A 211 -24.21 -4.38 21.68
N MET A 212 -24.58 -5.52 21.11
CA MET A 212 -25.08 -5.60 19.73
C MET A 212 -26.22 -4.58 19.51
N GLY A 213 -26.20 -3.91 18.36
CA GLY A 213 -27.19 -2.88 18.00
C GLY A 213 -26.93 -1.51 18.63
N SER A 214 -25.86 -1.34 19.40
CA SER A 214 -25.45 -0.02 19.90
C SER A 214 -25.01 0.90 18.75
N ASP A 215 -25.05 2.21 18.96
CA ASP A 215 -24.61 3.19 17.96
C ASP A 215 -23.09 3.10 17.72
N PRO A 216 -22.61 2.75 16.50
CA PRO A 216 -21.19 2.67 16.18
C PRO A 216 -20.41 3.93 16.55
N ALA A 217 -21.03 5.10 16.37
CA ALA A 217 -20.39 6.38 16.67
C ALA A 217 -20.15 6.57 18.17
N SER A 218 -21.06 6.08 19.02
CA SER A 218 -20.87 6.08 20.48
C SER A 218 -19.74 5.15 20.91
N VAL A 219 -19.63 3.96 20.29
CA VAL A 219 -18.49 3.06 20.57
C VAL A 219 -17.17 3.71 20.20
N ALA A 220 -17.09 4.36 19.03
CA ALA A 220 -15.89 5.09 18.61
C ALA A 220 -15.56 6.26 19.55
N PHE A 221 -16.58 7.01 20.02
CA PHE A 221 -16.40 8.07 21.02
C PHE A 221 -15.78 7.54 22.31
N ASP A 222 -16.32 6.47 22.87
CA ASP A 222 -15.82 5.87 24.11
C ASP A 222 -14.41 5.32 23.92
N THR A 223 -14.14 4.73 22.75
CA THR A 223 -12.81 4.21 22.38
C THR A 223 -11.76 5.32 22.41
N LEU A 224 -12.05 6.47 21.81
CA LEU A 224 -11.11 7.60 21.78
C LEU A 224 -10.93 8.22 23.17
N ASN A 225 -12.00 8.36 23.97
CA ASN A 225 -11.88 8.85 25.35
C ASN A 225 -11.01 7.94 26.21
N SER A 226 -11.23 6.62 26.12
CA SER A 226 -10.39 5.62 26.80
C SER A 226 -8.93 5.73 26.34
N ALA A 227 -8.69 5.79 25.03
CA ALA A 227 -7.34 5.91 24.47
C ALA A 227 -6.60 7.18 24.93
N VAL A 228 -7.29 8.33 24.97
CA VAL A 228 -6.73 9.59 25.47
C VAL A 228 -6.43 9.50 26.97
N ALA A 229 -7.37 9.00 27.78
CA ALA A 229 -7.18 8.84 29.23
C ALA A 229 -6.02 7.88 29.56
N GLU A 230 -5.82 6.89 28.71
CA GLU A 230 -4.78 5.88 28.84
C GLU A 230 -3.45 6.24 28.17
N ASN A 231 -3.36 7.42 27.54
CA ASN A 231 -2.20 7.88 26.78
C ASN A 231 -1.73 6.86 25.72
N ALA A 232 -2.69 6.21 25.04
CA ALA A 232 -2.42 5.24 23.99
C ALA A 232 -1.79 5.91 22.77
N ASP A 233 -0.97 5.16 22.04
CA ASP A 233 -0.29 5.63 20.83
C ASP A 233 -1.14 5.42 19.58
N VAL A 234 -1.89 4.31 19.50
CA VAL A 234 -2.67 3.93 18.30
C VAL A 234 -4.07 3.48 18.69
N VAL A 235 -5.06 3.90 17.92
CA VAL A 235 -6.45 3.43 18.01
C VAL A 235 -6.87 2.80 16.69
N LEU A 236 -7.39 1.58 16.74
CA LEU A 236 -7.94 0.87 15.57
C LEU A 236 -9.45 0.68 15.75
N VAL A 237 -10.25 1.25 14.85
CA VAL A 237 -11.72 1.17 14.91
C VAL A 237 -12.24 0.24 13.81
N ASP A 238 -12.90 -0.86 14.19
CA ASP A 238 -13.61 -1.74 13.25
C ASP A 238 -14.98 -1.17 12.91
N THR A 239 -15.42 -1.26 11.65
CA THR A 239 -16.71 -0.73 11.21
C THR A 239 -17.55 -1.77 10.49
N ALA A 240 -18.85 -1.55 10.38
CA ALA A 240 -19.71 -2.38 9.54
C ALA A 240 -19.31 -2.30 8.05
N GLY A 241 -19.69 -3.32 7.27
CA GLY A 241 -19.33 -3.45 5.84
C GLY A 241 -20.48 -3.74 4.88
N ARG A 242 -21.69 -3.25 5.16
CA ARG A 242 -22.91 -3.60 4.39
C ARG A 242 -23.12 -2.70 3.16
N LEU A 243 -22.33 -2.91 2.10
CA LEU A 243 -22.35 -2.06 0.90
C LEU A 243 -23.65 -2.13 0.06
N HIS A 244 -24.50 -3.15 0.25
CA HIS A 244 -25.79 -3.24 -0.46
C HIS A 244 -26.75 -2.07 -0.13
N ASN A 245 -26.53 -1.39 1.00
CA ASN A 245 -27.23 -0.16 1.36
C ASN A 245 -26.23 1.01 1.48
N LYS A 246 -25.71 1.44 0.32
CA LYS A 246 -24.62 2.43 0.22
C LYS A 246 -24.90 3.70 1.02
N VAL A 247 -26.10 4.27 0.92
CA VAL A 247 -26.45 5.54 1.58
C VAL A 247 -26.36 5.41 3.10
N ASN A 248 -26.93 4.36 3.67
CA ASN A 248 -26.91 4.17 5.12
C ASN A 248 -25.50 3.90 5.64
N LEU A 249 -24.72 3.05 4.95
CA LEU A 249 -23.33 2.78 5.33
C LEU A 249 -22.50 4.08 5.33
N MET A 250 -22.66 4.92 4.31
CA MET A 250 -21.86 6.15 4.19
C MET A 250 -22.26 7.20 5.23
N ASN A 251 -23.55 7.32 5.54
CA ASN A 251 -24.04 8.17 6.61
C ASN A 251 -23.50 7.71 7.97
N GLU A 252 -23.44 6.39 8.20
CA GLU A 252 -22.88 5.80 9.41
C GLU A 252 -21.37 6.11 9.54
N LEU A 253 -20.57 5.84 8.51
CA LEU A 253 -19.13 6.15 8.52
C LEU A 253 -18.86 7.65 8.72
N SER A 254 -19.65 8.52 8.07
CA SER A 254 -19.57 9.96 8.24
C SER A 254 -19.92 10.41 9.67
N LYS A 255 -20.92 9.76 10.29
CA LYS A 255 -21.29 10.01 11.69
C LYS A 255 -20.17 9.56 12.64
N VAL A 256 -19.58 8.38 12.43
CA VAL A 256 -18.45 7.87 13.22
C VAL A 256 -17.28 8.86 13.16
N LYS A 257 -16.86 9.29 11.96
CA LYS A 257 -15.83 10.34 11.78
C LYS A 257 -16.15 11.62 12.57
N ARG A 258 -17.34 12.20 12.37
CA ARG A 258 -17.75 13.44 13.05
C ARG A 258 -17.76 13.32 14.57
N VAL A 259 -18.11 12.14 15.10
CA VAL A 259 -18.13 11.92 16.55
C VAL A 259 -16.72 11.73 17.10
N MET A 260 -15.83 11.03 16.39
CA MET A 260 -14.42 10.94 16.76
C MET A 260 -13.74 12.32 16.85
N GLN A 261 -14.09 13.22 15.93
CA GLN A 261 -13.59 14.61 15.88
C GLN A 261 -13.94 15.46 17.10
N LYS A 262 -14.93 15.04 17.91
CA LYS A 262 -15.25 15.73 19.17
C LYS A 262 -14.22 15.45 20.27
N VAL A 263 -13.48 14.35 20.16
CA VAL A 263 -12.45 13.93 21.13
C VAL A 263 -11.06 14.26 20.60
N VAL A 264 -10.79 13.91 19.35
CA VAL A 264 -9.52 14.17 18.65
C VAL A 264 -9.84 14.93 17.35
N PRO A 265 -9.64 16.27 17.29
CA PRO A 265 -10.16 17.13 16.22
C PRO A 265 -9.83 16.73 14.77
N ASP A 266 -8.67 16.11 14.55
CA ASP A 266 -8.17 15.66 13.25
C ASP A 266 -8.38 14.16 12.99
N ALA A 267 -9.13 13.44 13.84
CA ALA A 267 -9.46 12.05 13.63
C ALA A 267 -10.55 11.84 12.53
N PRO A 268 -10.56 10.66 11.87
CA PRO A 268 -9.49 9.68 11.84
C PRO A 268 -8.31 10.20 11.00
N HIS A 269 -7.10 9.84 11.40
CA HIS A 269 -5.87 10.19 10.67
C HIS A 269 -5.67 9.28 9.45
N GLU A 270 -6.19 8.05 9.53
CA GLU A 270 -6.19 7.09 8.45
C GLU A 270 -7.57 6.45 8.30
N VAL A 271 -8.08 6.44 7.06
CA VAL A 271 -9.24 5.63 6.67
C VAL A 271 -8.71 4.52 5.77
N LEU A 272 -8.54 3.33 6.36
CA LEU A 272 -7.97 2.17 5.72
C LEU A 272 -9.09 1.32 5.08
N LEU A 273 -9.17 1.32 3.75
CA LEU A 273 -10.09 0.46 3.02
C LEU A 273 -9.49 -0.93 2.80
N VAL A 274 -10.12 -1.95 3.36
CA VAL A 274 -9.72 -3.36 3.17
C VAL A 274 -10.48 -3.96 2.00
N LEU A 275 -9.73 -4.60 1.10
CA LEU A 275 -10.21 -5.22 -0.13
C LEU A 275 -9.80 -6.69 -0.18
N ASP A 276 -10.60 -7.51 -0.85
CA ASP A 276 -10.34 -8.94 -1.04
C ASP A 276 -9.70 -9.19 -2.42
N GLY A 277 -8.38 -9.40 -2.44
CA GLY A 277 -7.63 -9.65 -3.67
C GLY A 277 -8.04 -10.93 -4.39
N SER A 278 -8.66 -11.89 -3.69
CA SER A 278 -9.18 -13.12 -4.31
C SER A 278 -10.36 -12.86 -5.24
N THR A 279 -10.99 -11.70 -5.14
CA THR A 279 -12.14 -11.33 -5.97
C THR A 279 -11.76 -10.62 -7.27
N GLY A 280 -10.47 -10.34 -7.50
CA GLY A 280 -9.97 -9.72 -8.73
C GLY A 280 -10.63 -8.36 -8.99
N GLN A 281 -11.07 -8.09 -10.21
CA GLN A 281 -11.70 -6.82 -10.61
C GLN A 281 -12.93 -6.41 -9.76
N ASN A 282 -13.57 -7.33 -9.04
CA ASN A 282 -14.61 -6.95 -8.07
C ASN A 282 -14.07 -6.10 -6.91
N ALA A 283 -12.83 -6.35 -6.46
CA ALA A 283 -12.17 -5.51 -5.46
C ALA A 283 -11.89 -4.11 -5.98
N PHE A 284 -11.49 -4.00 -7.26
CA PHE A 284 -11.29 -2.73 -7.93
C PHE A 284 -12.59 -1.90 -7.96
N GLU A 285 -13.69 -2.52 -8.39
CA GLU A 285 -14.99 -1.84 -8.42
C GLU A 285 -15.47 -1.47 -7.01
N GLN A 286 -15.23 -2.30 -5.99
CA GLN A 286 -15.52 -1.93 -4.60
C GLN A 286 -14.71 -0.70 -4.15
N ALA A 287 -13.42 -0.64 -4.47
CA ALA A 287 -12.58 0.51 -4.18
C ALA A 287 -13.14 1.79 -4.81
N LYS A 288 -13.56 1.71 -6.08
CA LYS A 288 -14.20 2.82 -6.79
C LYS A 288 -15.50 3.30 -6.13
N GLN A 289 -16.28 2.39 -5.57
CA GLN A 289 -17.52 2.76 -4.88
C GLN A 289 -17.27 3.39 -3.51
N PHE A 290 -16.29 2.88 -2.74
CA PHE A 290 -15.95 3.44 -1.43
C PHE A 290 -15.29 4.82 -1.55
N THR A 291 -14.34 4.98 -2.47
CA THR A 291 -13.61 6.24 -2.68
C THR A 291 -14.49 7.39 -3.16
N LYS A 292 -15.60 7.09 -3.86
CA LYS A 292 -16.61 8.09 -4.20
C LYS A 292 -17.41 8.60 -3.01
N ALA A 293 -17.47 7.82 -1.93
CA ALA A 293 -18.46 7.99 -0.90
C ALA A 293 -17.88 8.26 0.50
N THR A 294 -16.60 7.93 0.71
CA THR A 294 -15.83 8.31 1.90
C THR A 294 -14.40 8.65 1.50
N GLU A 295 -13.76 9.53 2.27
CA GLU A 295 -12.36 9.92 2.10
C GLU A 295 -11.43 8.79 2.57
N VAL A 296 -11.23 7.79 1.70
CA VAL A 296 -10.26 6.72 1.93
C VAL A 296 -8.86 7.29 1.75
N THR A 297 -7.97 7.05 2.72
CA THR A 297 -6.59 7.57 2.69
C THR A 297 -5.55 6.49 2.37
N SER A 298 -5.89 5.21 2.55
CA SER A 298 -5.01 4.08 2.25
C SER A 298 -5.79 2.80 1.99
N LEU A 299 -5.16 1.85 1.30
CA LEU A 299 -5.74 0.55 0.96
C LEU A 299 -4.98 -0.61 1.61
N ALA A 300 -5.71 -1.66 1.97
CA ALA A 300 -5.16 -2.97 2.30
C ALA A 300 -5.76 -4.03 1.37
N VAL A 301 -4.92 -4.84 0.69
CA VAL A 301 -5.39 -5.93 -0.18
C VAL A 301 -5.08 -7.27 0.48
N THR A 302 -6.10 -8.05 0.81
CA THR A 302 -5.96 -9.31 1.56
C THR A 302 -6.16 -10.54 0.68
N LYS A 303 -5.89 -11.73 1.25
CA LYS A 303 -6.13 -13.06 0.65
C LYS A 303 -5.39 -13.30 -0.66
N LEU A 304 -4.18 -12.74 -0.80
CA LEU A 304 -3.38 -12.92 -2.00
C LEU A 304 -2.85 -14.35 -2.14
N ASP A 305 -2.58 -15.02 -1.02
CA ASP A 305 -2.13 -16.42 -0.91
C ASP A 305 -3.15 -17.45 -1.43
N GLY A 306 -4.43 -17.08 -1.42
CA GLY A 306 -5.52 -17.94 -1.86
C GLY A 306 -5.68 -18.02 -3.38
N THR A 307 -5.13 -17.06 -4.14
CA THR A 307 -5.67 -16.71 -5.46
C THR A 307 -4.62 -16.59 -6.58
N ALA A 308 -5.08 -16.78 -7.81
CA ALA A 308 -4.34 -16.45 -9.04
C ALA A 308 -4.61 -15.03 -9.56
N LYS A 309 -5.40 -14.24 -8.83
CA LYS A 309 -5.93 -12.92 -9.24
C LYS A 309 -5.14 -11.75 -8.67
N GLY A 310 -3.88 -11.96 -8.29
CA GLY A 310 -3.03 -10.94 -7.66
C GLY A 310 -2.74 -9.72 -8.54
N GLY A 311 -2.96 -9.81 -9.85
CA GLY A 311 -2.79 -8.68 -10.78
C GLY A 311 -3.69 -7.47 -10.45
N VAL A 312 -4.78 -7.69 -9.71
CA VAL A 312 -5.66 -6.60 -9.24
C VAL A 312 -4.92 -5.55 -8.39
N VAL A 313 -3.85 -5.93 -7.68
CA VAL A 313 -3.05 -4.99 -6.88
C VAL A 313 -2.38 -3.97 -7.79
N ILE A 314 -1.91 -4.39 -8.98
CA ILE A 314 -1.29 -3.51 -9.98
C ILE A 314 -2.34 -2.54 -10.52
N GLY A 315 -3.51 -3.06 -10.91
CA GLY A 315 -4.64 -2.25 -11.40
C GLY A 315 -5.10 -1.20 -10.39
N ILE A 316 -5.30 -1.62 -9.14
CA ILE A 316 -5.69 -0.71 -8.05
C ILE A 316 -4.60 0.34 -7.83
N SER A 317 -3.34 -0.06 -7.76
CA SER A 317 -2.24 0.85 -7.47
C SER A 317 -1.95 1.85 -8.59
N ASP A 318 -2.28 1.55 -9.85
CA ASP A 318 -2.16 2.48 -10.98
C ASP A 318 -3.35 3.46 -11.05
N GLN A 319 -4.59 2.94 -10.93
CA GLN A 319 -5.78 3.74 -11.18
C GLN A 319 -6.20 4.60 -9.99
N PHE A 320 -5.90 4.17 -8.77
CA PHE A 320 -6.20 4.93 -7.57
C PHE A 320 -4.97 5.72 -7.13
N GLN A 321 -5.14 7.04 -6.96
CA GLN A 321 -4.14 7.90 -6.31
C GLN A 321 -4.08 7.71 -4.78
N ILE A 322 -4.51 6.54 -4.30
CA ILE A 322 -4.57 6.18 -2.88
C ILE A 322 -3.56 5.06 -2.67
N PRO A 323 -2.61 5.22 -1.75
CA PRO A 323 -1.55 4.25 -1.56
C PRO A 323 -2.10 2.91 -1.06
N VAL A 324 -1.73 1.82 -1.75
CA VAL A 324 -1.78 0.49 -1.13
C VAL A 324 -0.73 0.48 -0.03
N LYS A 325 -1.16 0.36 1.21
CA LYS A 325 -0.28 0.43 2.39
C LYS A 325 0.01 -0.96 2.96
N TYR A 326 -0.95 -1.88 2.84
CA TYR A 326 -0.79 -3.24 3.36
C TYR A 326 -1.24 -4.32 2.37
N ILE A 327 -0.59 -5.48 2.46
CA ILE A 327 -1.00 -6.69 1.76
C ILE A 327 -1.09 -7.87 2.73
N GLY A 328 -2.19 -8.62 2.64
CA GLY A 328 -2.42 -9.85 3.40
C GLY A 328 -2.10 -11.07 2.55
N VAL A 329 -1.15 -11.87 3.02
CA VAL A 329 -0.54 -13.01 2.29
C VAL A 329 -0.68 -14.33 3.06
N GLY A 330 -1.71 -14.44 3.91
CA GLY A 330 -1.98 -15.63 4.70
C GLY A 330 -2.92 -15.37 5.88
N GLU A 331 -3.18 -16.42 6.67
CA GLU A 331 -4.08 -16.40 7.83
C GLU A 331 -3.34 -16.19 9.17
N GLY A 332 -2.02 -16.38 9.18
CA GLY A 332 -1.16 -16.17 10.33
C GLY A 332 -1.15 -14.71 10.79
N ILE A 333 -0.85 -14.51 12.07
CA ILE A 333 -0.83 -13.18 12.69
C ILE A 333 0.22 -12.25 12.08
N GLU A 334 1.31 -12.83 11.57
CA GLU A 334 2.39 -12.11 10.88
C GLU A 334 2.16 -11.95 9.37
N ASP A 335 1.10 -12.54 8.82
CA ASP A 335 0.85 -12.56 7.36
C ASP A 335 0.15 -11.27 6.87
N LEU A 336 0.59 -10.13 7.40
CA LEU A 336 0.28 -8.79 6.91
C LEU A 336 1.62 -8.09 6.67
N GLN A 337 1.83 -7.54 5.49
CA GLN A 337 3.06 -6.82 5.18
C GLN A 337 2.75 -5.40 4.76
N VAL A 338 3.67 -4.47 5.07
CA VAL A 338 3.65 -3.14 4.46
C VAL A 338 3.94 -3.31 2.98
N PHE A 339 3.14 -2.69 2.14
CA PHE A 339 3.25 -2.83 0.70
C PHE A 339 4.50 -2.12 0.19
N ASN A 340 5.40 -2.89 -0.42
CA ASN A 340 6.51 -2.37 -1.19
C ASN A 340 6.29 -2.74 -2.66
N LYS A 341 6.08 -1.73 -3.50
CA LYS A 341 5.77 -1.92 -4.93
C LYS A 341 6.87 -2.66 -5.70
N PHE A 342 8.15 -2.37 -5.40
CA PHE A 342 9.28 -3.01 -6.08
C PHE A 342 9.38 -4.48 -5.70
N GLU A 343 9.26 -4.80 -4.41
CA GLU A 343 9.28 -6.17 -3.93
C GLU A 343 8.07 -6.97 -4.42
N PHE A 344 6.89 -6.35 -4.48
CA PHE A 344 5.68 -6.98 -5.01
C PHE A 344 5.84 -7.34 -6.50
N VAL A 345 6.27 -6.39 -7.32
CA VAL A 345 6.49 -6.60 -8.76
C VAL A 345 7.61 -7.63 -8.99
N ASP A 346 8.71 -7.55 -8.21
CA ASP A 346 9.76 -8.56 -8.28
C ASP A 346 9.23 -9.96 -7.91
N SER A 347 8.50 -10.10 -6.80
CA SER A 347 7.91 -11.39 -6.41
C SER A 347 6.93 -11.94 -7.44
N PHE A 348 6.17 -11.08 -8.11
CA PHE A 348 5.17 -11.49 -9.10
C PHE A 348 5.81 -11.92 -10.43
N PHE A 349 6.86 -11.23 -10.90
CA PHE A 349 7.45 -11.41 -12.23
C PHE A 349 8.87 -11.99 -12.24
N LYS A 350 9.42 -12.38 -11.09
CA LYS A 350 10.68 -13.13 -11.04
C LYS A 350 10.42 -14.54 -11.56
N LEU A 351 11.24 -15.00 -12.50
CA LEU A 351 11.22 -16.38 -13.01
C LEU A 351 11.55 -17.39 -11.90
#